data_AF-A0A9P5YEH6-F1
#
_entry.id   AF-A0A9P5YEH6-F1
#
_cell.length_a   1.000
_cell.length_b   1.000
_cell.length_c   1.000
_cell.angle_alpha   90.00
_cell.angle_beta   90.00
_cell.angle_gamma   90.00
#
_symmetry.space_group_name_H-M   'P 1'
#
loop_
_entity.id
_entity.type
_entity.pdbx_description
1 polymer ?
#
loop_
_entity_poly.entity_id
_entity_poly.type
_entity_poly.pdbx_seq_one_letter_code
_entity_poly.pdbx_strand_id
1 'polypeptide(L)'
;MLTKRETSFGNPDLITDQGNRYKLNFGSTEGHPNACPGHFICYIGRSGAQHDDVSLGDPDDFVDEGNRYRLNYGSTSGHPNACDGHFICYIPK
;
A
#
# COMPACT_ATOMS: atom_id res chain seq x y z
N MET A 1 -17.75 -1.54 21.60
CA MET A 1 -16.50 -0.89 21.15
C MET A 1 -16.15 -1.51 19.81
N LEU A 2 -16.36 -0.81 18.69
CA LEU A 2 -15.83 -1.26 17.40
C LEU A 2 -14.32 -1.01 17.42
N THR A 3 -13.53 -2.02 17.76
CA THR A 3 -12.07 -1.92 17.70
C THR A 3 -11.67 -1.65 16.25
N LYS A 4 -10.93 -0.56 16.02
CA LYS A 4 -10.35 -0.24 14.71
C LYS A 4 -9.50 -1.44 14.27
N ARG A 5 -9.91 -2.12 13.19
CA ARG A 5 -9.13 -3.23 12.63
C ARG A 5 -8.06 -2.62 11.74
N GLU A 6 -6.82 -2.65 12.21
CA GLU A 6 -5.65 -2.28 11.41
C GLU A 6 -4.99 -3.57 10.93
N THR A 7 -4.88 -3.74 9.61
CA THR A 7 -4.20 -4.88 8.99
C THR A 7 -3.01 -4.33 8.20
N SER A 8 -1.79 -4.60 8.68
CA SER A 8 -0.58 -4.32 7.91
C SER A 8 -0.42 -5.37 6.81
N PHE A 9 -0.15 -4.91 5.60
CA PHE A 9 0.25 -5.67 4.42
C PHE A 9 1.78 -5.79 4.30
N GLY A 10 2.54 -5.27 5.25
CA GLY A 10 4.00 -5.32 5.29
C GLY A 10 4.67 -4.19 4.49
N ASN A 11 5.95 -4.39 4.18
CA ASN A 11 6.87 -3.46 3.53
C ASN A 11 7.09 -3.81 2.04
N PRO A 12 6.20 -3.42 1.13
CA PRO A 12 6.39 -3.69 -0.30
C PRO A 12 7.53 -2.85 -0.89
N ASP A 13 8.32 -3.47 -1.77
CA ASP A 13 9.38 -2.78 -2.52
C ASP A 13 8.82 -1.83 -3.60
N LEU A 14 7.55 -2.02 -3.98
CA LEU A 14 6.84 -1.10 -4.86
C LEU A 14 5.33 -1.29 -4.76
N ILE A 15 4.62 -0.21 -4.48
CA ILE A 15 3.17 -0.10 -4.66
C ILE A 15 2.88 0.68 -5.93
N THR A 16 1.95 0.15 -6.70
CA THR A 16 1.39 0.83 -7.87
C THR A 16 -0.10 0.97 -7.72
N ASP A 17 -0.61 2.17 -7.95
CA ASP A 17 -2.04 2.45 -8.11
C ASP A 17 -2.47 2.15 -9.55
N GLN A 18 -3.52 1.34 -9.71
CA GLN A 18 -4.15 1.01 -10.99
C GLN A 18 -5.62 1.43 -11.01
N GLY A 19 -6.03 2.29 -10.08
CA GLY A 19 -7.37 2.83 -9.97
C GLY A 19 -8.30 1.95 -9.15
N ASN A 20 -8.71 0.81 -9.68
CA ASN A 20 -9.59 -0.13 -8.95
C ASN A 20 -8.84 -1.13 -8.06
N ARG A 21 -7.50 -1.07 -8.03
CA ARG A 21 -6.65 -1.92 -7.19
C ARG A 21 -5.28 -1.30 -7.00
N TYR A 22 -4.60 -1.71 -5.94
CA TYR A 22 -3.16 -1.56 -5.80
C TYR A 22 -2.47 -2.85 -6.19
N LYS A 23 -1.33 -2.73 -6.88
CA LYS A 23 -0.40 -3.82 -7.10
C LYS A 23 0.79 -3.63 -6.15
N LEU A 24 1.00 -4.59 -5.27
CA LEU A 24 2.12 -4.61 -4.32
C LEU A 24 3.15 -5.59 -4.86
N ASN A 25 4.42 -5.18 -4.93
CA ASN A 25 5.52 -6.04 -5.30
C ASN A 25 6.45 -6.17 -4.09
N PHE A 26 6.85 -7.40 -3.79
CA PHE A 26 7.77 -7.79 -2.74
C PHE A 26 8.94 -8.56 -3.35
N GLY A 27 10.12 -8.42 -2.77
CA GLY A 27 11.35 -9.11 -3.16
C GLY A 27 11.49 -10.48 -2.51
N SER A 28 10.57 -10.84 -1.60
CA SER A 28 10.47 -12.12 -0.93
C SER A 28 9.01 -12.55 -0.81
N THR A 29 8.77 -13.84 -0.62
CA THR A 29 7.46 -14.41 -0.25
C THR A 29 7.22 -14.42 1.27
N GLU A 30 8.24 -14.07 2.06
CA GLU A 30 8.19 -14.06 3.53
C GLU A 30 7.88 -12.66 4.08
N GLY A 31 7.29 -12.60 5.28
CA GLY A 31 7.11 -11.34 6.05
C GLY A 31 5.80 -10.57 5.81
N HIS A 32 4.96 -10.97 4.86
CA HIS A 32 3.70 -10.26 4.52
C HIS A 32 2.45 -11.17 4.42
N PRO A 33 2.16 -12.00 5.44
CA PRO A 33 1.08 -13.00 5.38
C PRO A 33 -0.34 -12.41 5.20
N ASN A 34 -0.53 -11.13 5.46
CA ASN A 34 -1.83 -10.48 5.29
C ASN A 34 -2.06 -9.91 3.89
N ALA A 35 -0.99 -9.74 3.09
CA ALA A 35 -1.07 -9.19 1.74
C ALA A 35 -1.35 -10.30 0.73
N CYS A 36 -0.40 -11.24 0.59
CA CYS A 36 -0.58 -12.46 -0.19
C CYS A 36 0.43 -13.54 0.26
N PRO A 37 0.04 -14.45 1.17
CA PRO A 37 0.94 -15.48 1.67
C PRO A 37 1.56 -16.30 0.54
N GLY A 38 2.90 -16.35 0.48
CA GLY A 38 3.62 -17.19 -0.49
C GLY A 38 3.77 -16.60 -1.90
N HIS A 39 3.42 -15.33 -2.12
CA HIS A 39 3.52 -14.68 -3.43
C HIS A 39 4.37 -13.40 -3.37
N PHE A 40 5.08 -13.11 -4.46
CA PHE A 40 5.88 -11.87 -4.60
C PHE A 40 5.02 -10.66 -5.02
N ILE A 41 3.88 -10.89 -5.67
CA ILE A 41 3.02 -9.82 -6.18
C ILE A 41 1.60 -10.03 -5.65
N CYS A 42 1.06 -9.00 -5.01
CA CYS A 42 -0.31 -8.98 -4.50
C CYS A 42 -1.16 -7.92 -5.23
N TYR A 43 -2.47 -8.14 -5.24
CA TYR A 43 -3.44 -7.14 -5.67
C TYR A 43 -4.44 -6.86 -4.55
N ILE A 44 -4.55 -5.60 -4.12
CA ILE A 44 -5.50 -5.15 -3.10
C ILE A 44 -6.59 -4.33 -3.79
N GLY A 45 -7.81 -4.85 -3.82
CA GLY A 45 -8.94 -4.18 -4.47
C GLY A 45 -9.39 -2.92 -3.75
N ARG A 46 -9.83 -1.91 -4.50
CA ARG A 46 -10.52 -0.71 -3.98
C ARG A 46 -11.58 -0.22 -4.96
N SER A 47 -12.39 0.75 -4.54
CA SER A 47 -13.31 1.42 -5.45
C SER A 47 -12.53 2.36 -6.39
N GLY A 48 -12.97 2.48 -7.66
CA GLY A 48 -12.31 3.35 -8.64
C GLY A 48 -12.43 2.84 -10.07
N ALA A 49 -12.11 3.70 -11.03
CA ALA A 49 -11.97 3.33 -12.44
C ALA A 49 -10.54 2.86 -12.71
N GLN A 50 -10.37 1.79 -13.48
CA GLN A 50 -9.05 1.31 -13.84
C GLN A 50 -8.28 2.36 -14.66
N HIS A 51 -6.99 2.53 -14.36
CA HIS A 51 -6.05 3.36 -15.12
C HIS A 51 -4.67 2.70 -15.20
N ASP A 52 -3.74 3.32 -15.93
CA ASP A 52 -2.35 2.87 -16.05
C ASP A 52 -1.59 2.90 -14.73
N ASP A 53 -0.47 2.19 -14.66
CA ASP A 53 0.35 2.06 -13.45
C ASP A 53 0.90 3.43 -12.98
N VAL A 54 0.44 3.90 -11.82
CA VAL A 54 1.00 5.05 -11.12
C VAL A 54 1.78 4.57 -9.90
N SER A 55 3.11 4.71 -9.92
CA SER A 55 3.95 4.34 -8.78
C SER A 55 3.64 5.22 -7.57
N LEU A 56 3.36 4.59 -6.44
CA LEU A 56 3.31 5.18 -5.11
C LEU A 56 4.62 4.96 -4.34
N GLY A 57 5.65 4.39 -4.96
CA GLY A 57 6.94 4.10 -4.29
C GLY A 57 6.90 2.89 -3.36
N ASP A 58 7.84 2.87 -2.43
CA ASP A 58 8.27 1.75 -1.59
C ASP A 58 8.10 2.05 -0.08
N PRO A 59 6.86 2.11 0.42
CA PRO A 59 6.63 2.40 1.84
C PRO A 59 7.17 1.30 2.74
N ASP A 60 7.63 1.70 3.92
CA ASP A 60 8.02 0.77 5.00
C ASP A 60 6.84 -0.04 5.53
N ASP A 61 5.62 0.48 5.40
CA ASP A 61 4.41 -0.26 5.78
C ASP A 61 3.18 0.24 5.03
N PHE A 62 2.37 -0.69 4.52
CA PHE A 62 1.08 -0.42 3.91
C PHE A 62 -0.05 -1.05 4.73
N VAL A 63 -0.95 -0.22 5.25
CA VAL A 63 -1.92 -0.63 6.26
C VAL A 63 -3.35 -0.35 5.79
N ASP A 64 -4.21 -1.34 5.93
CA ASP A 64 -5.66 -1.17 5.87
C ASP A 64 -6.19 -0.79 7.26
N GLU A 65 -6.68 0.44 7.42
CA GLU A 65 -7.30 0.95 8.66
C GLU A 65 -8.83 0.78 8.71
N GLY A 66 -9.40 0.05 7.75
CA GLY A 66 -10.83 -0.20 7.61
C GLY A 66 -11.51 0.79 6.67
N ASN A 67 -11.45 2.09 6.97
CA ASN A 67 -12.09 3.17 6.20
C ASN A 67 -11.13 3.91 5.24
N ARG A 68 -9.83 3.68 5.38
CA ARG A 68 -8.77 4.26 4.57
C ARG A 68 -7.55 3.33 4.58
N TYR A 69 -6.68 3.53 3.61
CA TYR A 69 -5.35 2.96 3.63
C TYR A 69 -4.35 3.97 4.17
N ARG A 70 -3.33 3.49 4.87
CA ARG A 70 -2.19 4.29 5.33
C ARG A 70 -0.90 3.73 4.74
N LEU A 71 -0.10 4.58 4.11
CA LEU A 71 1.26 4.25 3.67
C LEU A 71 2.22 5.02 4.59
N ASN A 72 3.19 4.32 5.17
CA ASN A 72 4.23 4.93 6.00
C ASN A 72 5.56 4.87 5.25
N TYR A 73 6.21 6.00 5.10
CA TYR A 73 7.51 6.17 4.51
C TYR A 73 8.46 6.69 5.59
N GLY A 74 9.60 6.04 5.79
CA GLY A 74 10.66 6.47 6.69
C GLY A 74 11.36 7.74 6.23
N SER A 75 11.06 8.22 5.02
CA SER A 75 11.59 9.46 4.44
C SER A 75 10.56 10.13 3.51
N THR A 76 10.66 11.45 3.37
CA THR A 76 9.90 12.22 2.37
C THR A 76 10.56 12.21 0.99
N SER A 77 11.81 11.76 0.90
CA SER A 77 12.58 11.70 -0.34
C SER A 77 12.36 10.36 -1.05
N GLY A 78 12.06 10.40 -2.37
CA GLY A 78 11.95 9.21 -3.23
C GLY A 78 10.55 8.90 -3.75
N HIS A 79 9.51 9.54 -3.22
CA HIS A 79 8.10 9.16 -3.46
C HIS A 79 7.24 10.39 -3.87
N PRO A 80 7.53 11.03 -5.01
CA PRO A 80 6.90 12.32 -5.38
C PRO A 80 5.40 12.22 -5.62
N ASN A 81 4.89 11.04 -5.99
CA ASN A 81 3.49 10.82 -6.36
C ASN A 81 2.61 10.33 -5.22
N ALA A 82 3.21 9.97 -4.08
CA ALA A 82 2.49 9.21 -3.06
C ALA A 82 1.84 10.08 -1.97
N CYS A 83 2.45 11.23 -1.67
CA CYS A 83 2.27 11.86 -0.36
C CYS A 83 2.47 13.38 -0.31
N ASP A 84 2.64 14.07 -1.45
CA ASP A 84 2.94 15.51 -1.49
C ASP A 84 4.10 15.92 -0.55
N GLY A 85 5.09 15.04 -0.37
CA GLY A 85 6.23 15.27 0.52
C GLY A 85 6.00 14.95 2.00
N HIS A 86 5.01 14.14 2.35
CA HIS A 86 4.79 13.63 3.72
C HIS A 86 5.38 12.22 3.95
N PHE A 87 5.74 11.93 5.20
CA PHE A 87 6.19 10.61 5.66
C PHE A 87 5.02 9.61 5.85
N ILE A 88 3.78 10.09 6.00
CA ILE A 88 2.60 9.24 6.20
C ILE A 88 1.47 9.74 5.31
N CYS A 89 0.82 8.81 4.63
CA CYS A 89 -0.09 9.11 3.51
C CYS A 89 -1.36 8.33 3.72
N TYR A 90 -2.50 9.01 3.58
CA TYR A 90 -3.81 8.43 3.81
C TYR A 90 -4.59 8.44 2.51
N ILE A 91 -4.98 7.26 2.04
CA ILE A 91 -5.78 7.12 0.83
C ILE A 91 -7.18 6.62 1.21
N PRO A 92 -8.25 7.37 0.90
CA PRO A 92 -9.61 6.91 1.17
C PRO A 92 -9.94 5.65 0.34
N LYS A 93 -10.90 4.85 0.83
CA LYS A 93 -11.39 3.66 0.14
C LYS A 93 -12.53 3.95 -0.83
#